data_AF-A0A2E2IWW2-F1
#
_entry.id   AF-A0A2E2IWW2-F1
#
_cell.length_a   1.000
_cell.length_b   1.000
_cell.length_c   1.000
_cell.angle_alpha   90.00
_cell.angle_beta   90.00
_cell.angle_gamma   90.00
#
_symmetry.space_group_name_H-M   'P 1'
#
loop_
_entity.id
_entity.type
_entity.pdbx_description
1 polymer ?
#
loop_
_entity_poly.entity_id
_entity_poly.type
_entity_poly.pdbx_seq_one_letter_code
_entity_poly.pdbx_strand_id
1 'polypeptide(L)' 'MGKGDKKTKRGKIIRGTYGKLRLRKKKKRENIKSPQKKK' A
#
# COMPACT_ATOMS: atom_id res chain seq x y z
N MET A 1 -12.65 -6.19 6.42
CA MET A 1 -11.16 -6.27 6.35
C MET A 1 -10.57 -6.30 7.77
N GLY A 2 -10.17 -7.49 8.22
CA GLY A 2 -9.67 -7.72 9.58
C GLY A 2 -8.18 -7.37 9.77
N LYS A 3 -7.72 -7.44 11.01
CA LYS A 3 -6.31 -7.22 11.39
C LYS A 3 -5.36 -8.29 10.84
N GLY A 4 -5.85 -9.51 10.59
CA GLY A 4 -5.06 -10.60 10.03
C GLY A 4 -4.81 -10.52 8.52
N ASP A 5 -5.60 -9.72 7.79
CA ASP A 5 -5.52 -9.67 6.34
C ASP A 5 -4.36 -8.76 5.87
N LYS A 6 -3.34 -9.42 5.31
CA LYS A 6 -2.08 -8.84 4.84
C LYS A 6 -2.25 -7.91 3.63
N LYS A 7 -3.35 -8.06 2.89
CA LYS A 7 -3.67 -7.26 1.69
C LYS A 7 -4.48 -6.01 2.03
N THR A 8 -4.57 -5.63 3.30
CA THR A 8 -5.30 -4.45 3.76
C THR A 8 -4.37 -3.42 4.37
N LYS A 9 -4.82 -2.16 4.43
CA LYS A 9 -4.11 -1.12 5.18
C LYS A 9 -4.02 -1.48 6.67
N ARG A 10 -5.10 -1.98 7.28
CA ARG A 10 -5.15 -2.34 8.71
C ARG A 10 -4.22 -3.49 9.07
N GLY A 11 -4.20 -4.58 8.29
CA GLY A 11 -3.28 -5.70 8.54
C GLY A 11 -1.82 -5.34 8.28
N LYS A 12 -1.54 -4.47 7.30
CA LYS A 12 -0.20 -3.87 7.15
C LYS A 12 0.19 -2.99 8.33
N ILE A 13 -0.75 -2.29 8.97
CA ILE A 13 -0.50 -1.51 10.20
C ILE A 13 -0.05 -2.44 11.32
N ILE A 14 -0.86 -3.45 11.63
CA ILE A 14 -0.62 -4.42 12.70
C ILE A 14 0.70 -5.16 12.52
N ARG A 15 0.98 -5.63 11.30
CA ARG A 15 2.23 -6.37 11.01
C ARG A 15 3.48 -5.49 10.91
N GLY A 16 3.37 -4.17 11.02
CA GLY A 16 4.55 -3.29 10.87
C GLY A 16 5.10 -3.19 9.44
N THR A 17 4.42 -3.71 8.42
CA THR A 17 4.94 -3.78 7.04
C THR A 17 4.38 -2.69 6.13
N TYR A 18 5.17 -2.27 5.14
CA TYR A 18 4.75 -1.28 4.14
C TYR A 18 4.27 -1.93 2.84
N GLY A 19 3.73 -1.14 1.93
CA GLY A 19 3.37 -1.55 0.57
C GLY A 19 2.42 -0.56 -0.06
N LYS A 20 1.83 -0.93 -1.21
CA LYS A 20 0.89 -0.08 -1.97
C LYS A 20 -0.17 0.60 -1.09
N LEU A 21 -0.70 -0.15 -0.11
CA LEU A 21 -1.79 0.31 0.76
C LEU A 21 -1.34 0.98 2.07
N ARG A 22 -0.11 0.74 2.56
CA ARG A 22 0.49 1.41 3.74
C ARG A 22 1.86 1.95 3.33
N LEU A 23 1.89 3.21 2.89
CA LEU A 23 3.10 3.86 2.41
C LEU A 23 3.91 4.46 3.55
N ARG A 24 5.24 4.44 3.42
CA ARG A 24 6.18 4.98 4.43
C ARG A 24 6.31 6.51 4.38
N LYS A 25 6.18 7.12 3.20
CA LYS A 25 6.24 8.59 2.99
C LYS A 25 5.11 9.03 2.05
N LYS A 26 4.54 10.22 2.27
CA LYS A 26 3.46 10.79 1.43
C LYS A 26 3.84 10.87 -0.05
N LYS A 27 5.12 11.14 -0.38
CA LYS A 27 5.65 11.27 -1.75
C LYS A 27 5.54 10.00 -2.61
N LYS A 28 5.42 8.79 -2.05
CA LYS A 28 5.26 7.56 -2.86
C LYS A 28 3.84 7.38 -3.44
N ARG A 29 2.88 8.24 -3.11
CA ARG A 29 1.53 8.17 -3.72
C ARG A 29 1.54 8.55 -5.20
N GLU A 30 2.45 9.43 -5.62
CA GLU A 30 2.55 9.86 -7.02
C GLU A 30 3.00 8.71 -7.93
N ASN A 31 3.95 7.90 -7.48
CA ASN A 31 4.48 6.77 -8.25
C ASN A 31 3.60 5.50 -8.20
N ILE A 32 2.43 5.57 -7.56
CA ILE A 32 1.47 4.45 -7.47
C ILE A 32 0.20 4.73 -8.27
N LYS A 33 0.07 5.94 -8.83
CA LYS A 33 -0.95 6.24 -9.83
C LYS A 33 -0.62 5.47 -11.11
N SER A 34 -1.28 4.31 -11.21
CA SER A 34 -1.48 3.47 -12.39
C SER A 34 -0.23 2.89 -13.07
N PRO A 35 -0.28 1.65 -13.56
CA PRO A 35 0.62 1.28 -14.64
C PRO A 35 0.33 2.27 -15.77
N GLN A 36 1.31 3.09 -16.14
CA GLN A 36 1.27 3.72 -17.45
C GLN A 36 1.11 2.55 -18.43
N LYS A 37 -0.07 2.44 -19.05
CA LYS A 37 -0.28 1.56 -20.21
C LYS A 37 0.83 1.96 -21.18
N LYS A 38 1.89 1.16 -21.28
CA LYS A 38 2.81 1.27 -22.41
C LYS A 38 1.96 0.95 -23.64
N LYS A 39 1.98 1.89 -24.59
CA LYS A 39 1.31 1.79 -25.88
C LYS A 39 1.64 0.48 -26.57
#